data_AF-A0A968DMQ8-F1
#
_entry.id   AF-A0A968DMQ8-F1
#
_cell.length_a   1.000
_cell.length_b   1.000
_cell.length_c   1.000
_cell.angle_alpha   90.00
_cell.angle_beta   90.00
_cell.angle_gamma   90.00
#
_symmetry.space_group_name_H-M   'P 1'
#
loop_
_entity.id
_entity.type
_entity.pdbx_description
1 polymer ?
#
loop_
_entity_poly.entity_id
_entity_poly.type
_entity_poly.pdbx_seq_one_letter_code
_entity_poly.pdbx_strand_id
1 'polypeptide(L)'
;SQAYIRHVVDGNYTGSRDVVAIDLDRDGDLDLISCADGNENKVVWWQNDGQQIFTRQLIDDNFPGAKNIDVADLDRDGDLDIVGTAVGTGEVILFENDSN
;
A
#
# COMPACT_ATOMS: atom_id res chain seq x y z
N SER A 1 17.62 19.72 18.08
CA SER A 1 16.33 19.88 17.37
C SER A 1 16.27 18.82 16.29
N GLN A 2 15.12 18.18 16.11
CA GLN A 2 14.90 17.37 14.91
C GLN A 2 14.48 18.30 13.77
N ALA A 3 15.06 18.11 12.58
CA ALA A 3 14.66 18.78 11.36
C ALA A 3 13.97 17.74 10.47
N TYR A 4 12.79 18.09 9.96
CA TYR A 4 12.03 17.25 9.05
C TYR A 4 12.22 17.78 7.64
N ILE A 5 12.56 16.91 6.69
CA ILE A 5 12.62 17.22 5.26
C ILE A 5 11.40 16.58 4.60
N ARG A 6 10.66 17.35 3.81
CA ARG A 6 9.49 16.86 3.06
C ARG A 6 9.95 16.25 1.74
N HIS A 7 9.66 14.97 1.54
CA HIS A 7 9.79 14.27 0.26
C HIS A 7 8.40 13.96 -0.30
N VAL A 8 8.20 14.16 -1.61
CA VAL A 8 6.96 13.77 -2.31
C VAL A 8 7.25 12.49 -3.07
N VAL A 9 6.60 11.40 -2.69
CA VAL A 9 6.69 10.10 -3.38
C VAL A 9 5.91 10.16 -4.70
N ASP A 10 4.65 10.56 -4.64
CA ASP A 10 3.83 10.85 -5.83
C ASP A 10 2.93 12.07 -5.56
N GLY A 11 3.02 13.09 -6.41
CA GLY A 11 2.23 14.31 -6.33
C GLY A 11 0.87 14.22 -7.04
N ASN A 12 0.62 13.14 -7.78
CA ASN A 12 -0.56 12.94 -8.61
C ASN A 12 -1.45 11.79 -8.13
N TYR A 13 -1.12 11.13 -7.02
CA TYR A 13 -1.94 10.08 -6.43
C TYR A 13 -3.16 10.67 -5.70
N THR A 14 -4.16 11.08 -6.50
CA THR A 14 -5.35 11.79 -6.02
C THR A 14 -6.30 10.88 -5.26
N GLY A 15 -7.06 11.42 -4.31
CA GLY A 15 -8.00 10.61 -3.53
C GLY A 15 -7.31 9.63 -2.58
N SER A 16 -6.05 9.84 -2.22
CA SER A 16 -5.33 9.01 -1.24
C SER A 16 -6.04 9.01 0.12
N ARG A 17 -6.15 7.83 0.73
CA ARG A 17 -6.93 7.60 1.95
C ARG A 17 -6.11 7.09 3.12
N ASP A 18 -5.32 6.05 2.88
CA ASP A 18 -4.57 5.38 3.93
C ASP A 18 -3.22 4.91 3.41
N VAL A 19 -2.26 4.73 4.33
CA VAL A 19 -0.91 4.25 4.05
C VAL A 19 -0.37 3.44 5.22
N VAL A 20 0.26 2.31 4.90
CA VAL A 20 0.99 1.46 5.85
C VAL A 20 2.45 1.40 5.42
N ALA A 21 3.36 1.47 6.39
CA ALA A 21 4.80 1.28 6.16
C ALA A 21 5.23 -0.07 6.74
N ILE A 22 5.77 -0.94 5.89
CA ILE A 22 6.18 -2.31 6.24
C ILE A 22 7.20 -2.80 5.20
N ASP A 23 8.11 -3.68 5.60
CA ASP A 23 9.06 -4.35 4.71
C ASP A 23 8.31 -5.47 3.98
N LEU A 24 7.77 -5.19 2.78
CA LEU A 24 6.85 -6.09 2.08
C LEU A 24 7.61 -7.18 1.32
N ASP A 25 8.76 -6.86 0.74
CA ASP A 25 9.59 -7.79 -0.04
C ASP A 25 10.75 -8.43 0.75
N ARG A 26 10.86 -8.11 2.05
CA ARG A 26 11.80 -8.70 3.00
C ARG A 26 13.25 -8.39 2.67
N ASP A 27 13.51 -7.26 2.03
CA ASP A 27 14.86 -6.79 1.74
C ASP A 27 15.50 -5.99 2.89
N GLY A 28 14.71 -5.66 3.91
CA GLY A 28 15.11 -4.95 5.12
C GLY A 28 14.80 -3.45 5.09
N ASP A 29 14.23 -2.95 3.99
CA ASP A 29 13.81 -1.56 3.83
C ASP A 29 12.29 -1.43 3.93
N LEU A 30 11.81 -0.41 4.66
CA LEU A 30 10.36 -0.19 4.76
C LEU A 30 9.82 0.37 3.44
N ASP A 31 8.85 -0.34 2.89
CA ASP A 31 8.01 0.09 1.78
C ASP A 31 6.80 0.88 2.26
N LEU A 32 6.01 1.37 1.30
CA LEU A 32 4.68 1.92 1.58
C LEU A 32 3.62 1.13 0.80
N ILE A 33 2.51 0.79 1.44
CA ILE A 33 1.30 0.32 0.76
C ILE A 33 0.26 1.41 0.97
N SER A 34 -0.42 1.86 -0.07
CA SER A 34 -1.45 2.89 0.04
C SER A 34 -2.70 2.56 -0.76
N CYS A 35 -3.82 3.14 -0.35
CA CYS A 35 -5.07 3.06 -1.09
C CYS A 35 -5.61 4.45 -1.44
N ALA A 36 -6.35 4.53 -2.53
CA ALA A 36 -6.98 5.76 -2.99
C ALA A 36 -8.35 5.49 -3.62
N ASP A 37 -9.28 6.43 -3.43
CA ASP A 37 -10.61 6.40 -4.04
C ASP A 37 -10.78 7.48 -5.13
N GLY A 38 -11.99 7.59 -5.67
CA GLY A 38 -12.34 8.62 -6.64
C GLY A 38 -11.79 8.32 -8.04
N ASN A 39 -10.82 9.12 -8.49
CA ASN A 39 -10.24 8.96 -9.82
C ASN A 39 -9.15 7.87 -9.87
N GLU A 40 -8.57 7.52 -8.73
CA GLU A 40 -7.57 6.44 -8.66
C GLU A 40 -8.23 5.08 -8.49
N ASN A 41 -9.05 4.89 -7.43
CA ASN A 41 -9.67 3.61 -7.06
C ASN A 41 -8.65 2.45 -7.04
N LYS A 42 -7.56 2.62 -6.29
CA LYS A 42 -6.38 1.75 -6.36
C LYS A 42 -5.87 1.31 -5.01
N VAL A 43 -5.14 0.20 -5.05
CA VAL A 43 -4.16 -0.19 -4.03
C VAL A 43 -2.79 -0.26 -4.70
N VAL A 44 -1.79 0.39 -4.09
CA VAL A 44 -0.47 0.60 -4.67
C VAL A 44 0.60 0.28 -3.64
N TRP A 45 1.60 -0.48 -4.07
CA TRP A 45 2.84 -0.68 -3.34
C TRP A 45 3.92 0.26 -3.89
N TRP A 46 4.51 1.06 -3.02
CA TRP A 46 5.65 1.91 -3.32
C TRP A 46 6.88 1.22 -2.75
N GLN A 47 7.55 0.47 -3.61
CA GLN A 47 8.75 -0.29 -3.27
C GLN A 47 9.93 0.66 -3.08
N ASN A 48 10.60 0.55 -1.94
CA ASN A 48 11.75 1.36 -1.57
C ASN A 48 13.05 0.62 -1.92
N ASP A 49 13.96 1.26 -2.64
CA ASP A 49 15.27 0.67 -3.00
C ASP A 49 16.35 0.79 -1.90
N GLY A 50 15.94 1.03 -0.66
CA GLY A 50 16.80 1.34 0.49
C GLY A 50 17.40 2.74 0.51
N GLN A 51 17.22 3.53 -0.55
CA GLN A 51 17.66 4.94 -0.63
C GLN A 51 16.48 5.91 -0.57
N GLN A 52 15.28 5.43 -0.22
CA GLN A 52 14.02 6.19 -0.25
C GLN A 52 13.66 6.65 -1.67
N ILE A 53 14.10 5.90 -2.69
CA ILE A 53 13.66 6.06 -4.07
C ILE A 53 12.58 5.02 -4.31
N PHE A 54 11.34 5.50 -4.45
CA PHE A 54 10.17 4.65 -4.50
C PHE A 54 9.78 4.31 -5.93
N THR A 55 9.61 3.02 -6.23
CA THR A 55 9.02 2.53 -7.48
C THR A 55 7.57 2.13 -7.25
N ARG A 56 6.67 2.62 -8.12
CA ARG A 56 5.23 2.38 -8.02
C ARG A 56 4.85 1.02 -8.64
N GLN A 57 4.37 0.10 -7.81
CA GLN A 57 3.80 -1.19 -8.20
C GLN A 57 2.28 -1.18 -7.99
N LEU A 58 1.52 -1.57 -9.01
CA LEU A 58 0.06 -1.64 -8.94
C LEU A 58 -0.35 -3.00 -8.36
N ILE A 59 -1.15 -2.99 -7.28
CA ILE A 59 -1.76 -4.20 -6.72
C ILE A 59 -3.17 -4.38 -7.28
N ASP A 60 -3.98 -3.31 -7.23
CA ASP A 60 -5.35 -3.30 -7.73
C ASP A 60 -5.67 -1.94 -8.35
N ASP A 61 -6.30 -1.94 -9.54
CA ASP A 61 -6.82 -0.75 -10.24
C ASP A 61 -8.34 -0.59 -10.21
N ASN A 62 -9.03 -1.41 -9.43
CA ASN A 62 -10.47 -1.40 -9.29
C ASN A 62 -10.91 -1.59 -7.83
N PHE A 63 -10.47 -0.69 -6.95
CA PHE A 63 -10.87 -0.62 -5.55
C PHE A 63 -11.69 0.64 -5.22
N PRO A 64 -12.92 0.77 -5.75
CA PRO A 64 -13.72 1.99 -5.62
C PRO A 64 -14.20 2.23 -4.19
N GLY A 65 -14.00 3.46 -3.72
CA GLY A 65 -14.37 3.84 -2.35
C GLY A 65 -13.48 3.22 -1.28
N ALA A 66 -12.24 2.86 -1.64
CA ALA A 66 -11.18 2.50 -0.71
C ALA A 66 -11.16 3.43 0.51
N LYS A 67 -10.92 2.88 1.70
CA LYS A 67 -10.86 3.68 2.93
C LYS A 67 -9.70 3.33 3.84
N ASN A 68 -9.52 2.05 4.12
CA ASN A 68 -8.46 1.59 5.03
C ASN A 68 -7.78 0.36 4.44
N ILE A 69 -6.51 0.21 4.79
CA ILE A 69 -5.70 -0.97 4.49
C ILE A 69 -4.91 -1.39 5.72
N ASP A 70 -4.56 -2.66 5.81
CA ASP A 70 -3.64 -3.23 6.80
C ASP A 70 -2.85 -4.37 6.16
N VAL A 71 -1.75 -4.78 6.78
CA VAL A 71 -0.84 -5.80 6.24
C VAL A 71 -0.49 -6.81 7.32
N ALA A 72 -0.64 -8.10 7.00
CA ALA A 72 -0.28 -9.20 7.89
C ALA A 72 -0.10 -10.50 7.09
N ASP A 73 0.75 -11.39 7.57
CA ASP A 73 0.82 -12.78 7.12
C ASP A 73 -0.38 -13.55 7.72
N LEU A 74 -1.42 -13.78 6.91
CA LEU A 74 -2.70 -14.33 7.38
C LEU A 74 -2.76 -15.85 7.26
N ASP A 75 -2.11 -16.41 6.25
CA ASP A 75 -2.12 -17.84 5.96
C ASP A 75 -0.93 -18.60 6.62
N ARG A 76 0.08 -17.85 7.10
CA ARG A 76 1.29 -18.33 7.77
C ARG A 76 2.28 -19.01 6.84
N ASP A 77 2.30 -18.66 5.56
CA ASP A 77 3.37 -19.04 4.65
C ASP A 77 4.62 -18.13 4.80
N GLY A 78 4.42 -16.99 5.47
CA GLY A 78 5.42 -15.99 5.80
C GLY A 78 5.32 -14.73 4.94
N ASP A 79 4.76 -14.82 3.75
CA ASP A 79 4.59 -13.66 2.90
C ASP A 79 3.45 -12.77 3.43
N LEU A 80 3.61 -11.47 3.24
CA LEU A 80 2.69 -10.50 3.81
C LEU A 80 1.51 -10.27 2.87
N ASP A 81 0.31 -10.49 3.39
CA ASP A 81 -0.95 -10.21 2.70
C ASP A 81 -1.45 -8.81 3.01
N ILE A 82 -2.27 -8.26 2.10
CA ILE A 82 -2.88 -6.95 2.26
C ILE A 82 -4.37 -7.11 2.44
N VAL A 83 -4.93 -6.52 3.49
CA VAL A 83 -6.38 -6.44 3.69
C VAL A 83 -6.87 -5.02 3.54
N GLY A 84 -8.11 -4.84 3.12
CA GLY A 84 -8.69 -3.52 2.94
C GLY A 84 -10.18 -3.45 3.19
N THR A 85 -10.69 -2.23 3.36
CA THR A 85 -12.12 -1.95 3.38
C THR A 85 -12.48 -0.85 2.40
N ALA A 86 -13.62 -0.99 1.76
CA ALA A 86 -14.17 -0.01 0.83
C ALA A 86 -15.56 0.44 1.30
N VAL A 87 -15.72 1.74 1.54
CA VAL A 87 -17.04 2.32 1.88
C VAL A 87 -17.94 2.39 0.65
N GLY A 88 -17.37 2.57 -0.53
CA GLY A 88 -18.15 2.69 -1.78
C GLY A 88 -18.90 1.42 -2.13
N THR A 89 -18.28 0.26 -1.94
CA THR A 89 -18.85 -1.07 -2.24
C THR A 89 -19.33 -1.82 -1.01
N GLY A 90 -18.86 -1.45 0.18
CA GLY A 90 -19.10 -2.20 1.42
C GLY A 90 -18.25 -3.46 1.54
N GLU A 91 -17.20 -3.60 0.72
CA GLU A 91 -16.34 -4.78 0.69
C GLU A 91 -15.29 -4.74 1.81
N VAL A 92 -14.99 -5.94 2.32
CA VAL A 92 -13.76 -6.27 3.04
C VAL A 92 -12.98 -7.19 2.10
N ILE A 93 -11.77 -6.80 1.74
CA ILE A 93 -10.97 -7.50 0.73
C ILE A 93 -9.67 -8.04 1.33
N LEU A 94 -9.20 -9.14 0.75
CA LEU A 94 -7.88 -9.73 0.93
C LEU A 94 -7.19 -9.75 -0.44
N PHE A 95 -5.97 -9.23 -0.50
CA PHE A 95 -5.02 -9.42 -1.57
C PHE A 95 -3.93 -10.35 -1.03
N GLU A 96 -4.07 -11.64 -1.35
CA GLU A 96 -3.16 -12.71 -0.94
C GLU A 96 -1.87 -12.66 -1.76
N ASN A 97 -0.73 -12.85 -1.11
CA ASN A 97 0.57 -12.90 -1.76
C ASN A 97 1.09 -14.34 -1.85
N ASP A 98 0.70 -15.06 -2.90
CA ASP A 98 1.10 -16.46 -3.15
C ASP A 98 2.56 -16.63 -3.68
N SER A 99 3.50 -15.78 -3.25
CA SER A 99 4.90 -15.94 -3.66
C SER A 99 5.44 -17.30 -3.14
N ASN A 100 6.17 -18.05 -3.98
CA ASN A 100 6.74 -19.36 -3.59
C ASN A 100 8.12 -19.20 -2.95
#